data_AF-A0A0P9CWC9-F1
#
_entry.id   AF-A0A0P9CWC9-F1
#
_cell.length_a   1.000
_cell.length_b   1.000
_cell.length_c   1.000
_cell.angle_alpha   90.00
_cell.angle_beta   90.00
_cell.angle_gamma   90.00
#
_symmetry.space_group_name_H-M   'P 1'
#
loop_
_entity.id
_entity.type
_entity.pdbx_description
1 polymer ?
#
loop_
_entity_poly.entity_id
_entity_poly.type
_entity_poly.pdbx_seq_one_letter_code
_entity_poly.pdbx_strand_id
1 'polypeptide(L)'
;MKTAEGYVGTRYFNGYRIGSWALHGASWLTTYWLCEWVGQPAEPEGYAITITLSIILEFFVLHKMKKALFDANQANDAIGWAGFVIDSAINMGGILPKMFRLAAWPPIAALAAIGEFDTTKGAANTTLGFILALALGILLSVAPIRLDQMAEAE
;
A
#
# COMPACT_ATOMS: atom_id res chain seq x y z
N MET A 1 4.60 -31.98 29.64
CA MET A 1 3.17 -32.02 29.30
C MET A 1 2.54 -30.79 29.97
N LYS A 2 2.37 -29.68 29.22
CA LYS A 2 1.73 -28.47 29.75
C LYS A 2 0.22 -28.63 29.56
N THR A 3 -0.52 -28.53 30.66
CA THR A 3 -1.96 -28.73 30.73
C THR A 3 -2.70 -27.64 29.97
N ALA A 4 -3.61 -28.08 29.10
CA ALA A 4 -4.57 -27.24 28.42
C ALA A 4 -5.63 -26.80 29.44
N GLU A 5 -5.44 -25.65 30.08
CA GLU A 5 -6.50 -24.95 30.78
C GLU A 5 -7.01 -23.83 29.87
N GLY A 6 -8.28 -23.99 29.47
CA GLY A 6 -8.98 -23.07 28.59
C GLY A 6 -9.11 -21.68 29.18
N TYR A 7 -8.51 -20.70 28.49
CA TYR A 7 -8.95 -19.32 28.57
C TYR A 7 -10.13 -19.13 27.61
N VAL A 8 -11.32 -19.45 28.12
CA VAL A 8 -12.57 -18.96 27.55
C VAL A 8 -12.58 -17.44 27.72
N GLY A 9 -12.58 -16.69 26.61
CA GLY A 9 -13.14 -15.33 26.61
C GLY A 9 -12.20 -14.12 26.59
N THR A 10 -11.04 -14.19 25.95
CA THR A 10 -10.40 -12.97 25.41
C THR A 10 -9.92 -13.25 23.98
N ARG A 11 -10.66 -12.76 22.98
CA ARG A 11 -10.04 -12.50 21.67
C ARG A 11 -8.98 -11.45 21.95
N TYR A 12 -7.72 -11.86 22.08
CA TYR A 12 -6.60 -10.93 22.17
C TYR A 12 -6.75 -9.95 21.00
N PHE A 13 -6.91 -8.65 21.33
CA PHE A 13 -6.94 -7.59 20.33
C PHE A 13 -5.57 -7.55 19.67
N ASN A 14 -5.44 -8.20 18.51
CA ASN A 14 -4.20 -8.22 17.76
C ASN A 14 -4.14 -6.94 16.92
N GLY A 15 -3.44 -5.92 17.44
CA GLY A 15 -3.29 -4.62 16.79
C GLY A 15 -2.59 -4.74 15.44
N TYR A 16 -1.65 -5.69 15.29
CA TYR A 16 -0.98 -5.94 14.02
C TYR A 16 -1.94 -6.42 12.93
N ARG A 17 -2.88 -7.31 13.28
CA ARG A 17 -3.90 -7.80 12.35
C ARG A 17 -4.82 -6.67 11.89
N ILE A 18 -5.28 -5.82 12.81
CA ILE A 18 -6.14 -4.68 12.46
C ILE A 18 -5.38 -3.66 11.59
N GLY A 19 -4.13 -3.35 11.95
CA GLY A 19 -3.27 -2.47 11.16
C GLY A 19 -3.00 -3.01 9.77
N SER A 20 -2.79 -4.33 9.65
CA SER A 20 -2.62 -5.02 8.37
C SER A 20 -3.87 -4.85 7.49
N TRP A 21 -5.06 -5.16 8.00
CA TRP A 21 -6.31 -5.00 7.25
C TRP A 21 -6.53 -3.56 6.79
N ALA A 22 -6.23 -2.58 7.64
CA ALA A 22 -6.33 -1.17 7.28
C ALA A 22 -5.36 -0.80 6.13
N LEU A 23 -4.13 -1.31 6.17
CA LEU A 23 -3.14 -1.04 5.13
C LEU A 23 -3.38 -1.83 3.84
N HIS A 24 -3.93 -3.05 3.90
CA HIS A 24 -4.44 -3.75 2.71
C HIS A 24 -5.58 -2.97 2.07
N GLY A 25 -6.48 -2.39 2.88
CA GLY A 25 -7.55 -1.51 2.38
C GLY A 25 -6.99 -0.25 1.71
N ALA A 26 -5.95 0.36 2.27
CA ALA A 26 -5.29 1.53 1.69
C ALA A 26 -4.56 1.19 0.38
N SER A 27 -3.85 0.06 0.33
CA SER A 27 -3.17 -0.46 -0.88
C SER A 27 -4.19 -0.80 -1.98
N TRP A 28 -5.28 -1.47 -1.63
CA TRP A 28 -6.39 -1.72 -2.55
C TRP A 28 -6.96 -0.42 -3.13
N LEU A 29 -7.14 0.62 -2.29
CA LEU A 29 -7.68 1.90 -2.74
C LEU A 29 -6.76 2.59 -3.76
N THR A 30 -5.45 2.47 -3.60
CA THR A 30 -4.49 2.99 -4.59
C THR A 30 -4.49 2.16 -5.87
N THR A 31 -4.63 0.83 -5.78
CA THR A 31 -4.87 -0.03 -6.95
C THR A 31 -6.16 0.35 -7.68
N TYR A 32 -7.25 0.60 -6.94
CA TYR A 32 -8.52 1.06 -7.48
C TYR A 32 -8.38 2.40 -8.21
N TRP A 33 -7.75 3.40 -7.59
CA TRP A 33 -7.54 4.71 -8.23
C TRP A 33 -6.71 4.61 -9.51
N LEU A 34 -5.73 3.70 -9.56
CA LEU A 34 -4.99 3.46 -10.79
C LEU A 34 -5.90 2.84 -11.86
N CYS A 35 -6.68 1.81 -11.52
CA CYS A 35 -7.61 1.18 -12.46
C CYS A 35 -8.67 2.17 -12.96
N GLU A 36 -9.17 3.05 -12.11
CA GLU A 36 -10.11 4.11 -12.46
C GLU A 36 -9.47 5.11 -13.43
N TRP A 37 -8.23 5.53 -13.15
CA TRP A 37 -7.51 6.47 -14.00
C TRP A 37 -7.21 5.92 -15.40
N VAL A 38 -6.82 4.65 -15.49
CA VAL A 38 -6.52 3.97 -16.76
C VAL A 38 -7.80 3.59 -17.52
N GLY A 39 -8.80 3.07 -16.81
CA GLY A 39 -10.02 2.53 -17.42
C GLY A 39 -11.05 3.60 -17.78
N GLN A 40 -10.98 4.78 -17.15
CA GLN A 40 -11.90 5.92 -17.35
C GLN A 40 -13.38 5.50 -17.47
N PRO A 41 -13.93 4.77 -16.48
CA PRO A 41 -15.29 4.25 -16.56
C PRO A 41 -16.31 5.41 -16.66
N ALA A 42 -17.16 5.36 -17.68
CA ALA A 42 -18.20 6.37 -17.92
C ALA A 42 -19.58 5.95 -17.38
N GLU A 43 -19.84 4.65 -17.33
CA GLU A 43 -21.14 4.08 -16.93
C GLU A 43 -21.02 3.25 -15.65
N PRO A 44 -22.11 3.05 -14.88
CA PRO A 44 -22.09 2.29 -13.62
C PRO A 44 -21.49 0.88 -13.76
N GLU A 45 -21.75 0.21 -14.87
CA GLU A 45 -21.19 -1.12 -15.17
C GLU A 45 -19.66 -1.08 -15.28
N GLY A 46 -19.11 -0.02 -15.89
CA GLY A 46 -17.67 0.22 -15.97
C GLY A 46 -17.04 0.38 -14.58
N TYR A 47 -17.68 1.12 -13.67
CA TYR A 47 -17.20 1.25 -12.29
C TYR A 47 -17.21 -0.09 -11.55
N ALA A 48 -18.25 -0.92 -11.73
CA ALA A 48 -18.31 -2.24 -11.13
C ALA A 48 -17.18 -3.16 -11.63
N ILE A 49 -16.86 -3.10 -12.92
CA ILE A 49 -15.72 -3.81 -13.53
C ILE A 49 -14.40 -3.32 -12.92
N THR A 50 -14.20 -2.00 -12.83
CA THR A 50 -12.99 -1.40 -12.22
C THR A 50 -12.79 -1.84 -10.77
N ILE A 51 -13.86 -1.83 -9.97
CA ILE A 51 -13.83 -2.32 -8.57
C ILE A 51 -13.41 -3.80 -8.56
N THR A 52 -14.07 -4.63 -9.37
CA THR A 52 -13.79 -6.07 -9.43
C THR A 52 -12.34 -6.36 -9.83
N LEU A 53 -11.85 -5.69 -10.87
CA LEU A 53 -10.47 -5.83 -11.33
C LEU A 53 -9.45 -5.39 -10.26
N SER A 54 -9.70 -4.28 -9.58
CA SER A 54 -8.80 -3.80 -8.52
C SER A 54 -8.70 -4.79 -7.35
N ILE A 55 -9.81 -5.44 -6.98
CA ILE A 55 -9.83 -6.48 -5.94
C ILE A 55 -9.03 -7.71 -6.40
N ILE A 56 -9.22 -8.13 -7.66
CA ILE A 56 -8.49 -9.27 -8.23
C ILE A 56 -6.98 -8.99 -8.25
N LEU A 57 -6.58 -7.83 -8.76
CA LEU A 57 -5.17 -7.43 -8.81
C LEU A 57 -4.56 -7.38 -7.42
N GLU A 58 -5.17 -6.66 -6.48
CA GLU A 58 -4.62 -6.49 -5.13
C GLU A 58 -4.52 -7.82 -4.37
N PHE A 59 -5.66 -8.51 -4.19
CA PHE A 59 -5.74 -9.60 -3.21
C PHE A 59 -5.38 -10.97 -3.78
N PHE A 60 -5.57 -11.19 -5.10
CA PHE A 60 -5.32 -12.49 -5.71
C PHE A 60 -4.00 -12.56 -6.46
N VAL A 61 -3.53 -11.43 -7.02
CA VAL A 61 -2.27 -11.39 -7.76
C VAL A 61 -1.16 -10.82 -6.88
N LEU A 62 -1.22 -9.53 -6.56
CA LEU A 62 -0.13 -8.80 -5.92
C LEU A 62 0.14 -9.29 -4.51
N HIS A 63 -0.89 -9.49 -3.69
CA HIS A 63 -0.74 -10.04 -2.34
C HIS A 63 -0.04 -11.41 -2.37
N LYS A 64 -0.43 -12.30 -3.29
CA LYS A 64 0.17 -13.65 -3.41
C LYS A 64 1.62 -13.59 -3.87
N MET A 65 1.92 -12.77 -4.88
CA MET A 65 3.28 -12.57 -5.36
C MET A 65 4.16 -11.99 -4.24
N LYS A 66 3.71 -10.93 -3.56
CA LYS A 66 4.45 -10.32 -2.45
C LYS A 66 4.66 -11.26 -1.28
N LYS A 67 3.68 -12.11 -0.94
CA LYS A 67 3.85 -13.10 0.14
C LYS A 67 5.02 -14.05 -0.14
N ALA A 68 5.28 -14.38 -1.41
CA ALA A 68 6.43 -15.20 -1.78
C ALA A 68 7.79 -14.52 -1.49
N LEU A 69 7.87 -13.18 -1.55
CA LEU A 69 9.08 -12.41 -1.19
C LEU A 69 9.43 -12.55 0.29
N PHE A 70 8.42 -12.70 1.15
CA PHE A 70 8.58 -12.68 2.60
C PHE A 70 8.46 -14.07 3.24
N ASP A 71 8.27 -15.13 2.44
CA ASP A 71 8.21 -16.52 2.89
C ASP A 71 9.63 -17.10 2.94
N ALA A 72 10.11 -17.41 4.15
CA ALA A 72 11.47 -17.91 4.39
C ALA A 72 11.76 -19.27 3.72
N ASN A 73 10.72 -19.99 3.28
CA ASN A 73 10.85 -21.32 2.68
C ASN A 73 10.93 -21.32 1.15
N GLN A 74 10.75 -20.17 0.48
CA GLN A 74 10.77 -20.10 -0.99
C GLN A 74 12.09 -19.56 -1.51
N ALA A 75 12.91 -20.45 -2.08
CA ALA A 75 14.22 -20.15 -2.65
C ALA A 75 14.19 -19.39 -3.99
N ASN A 76 13.01 -19.04 -4.52
CA ASN A 76 12.88 -18.36 -5.81
C ASN A 76 12.23 -16.98 -5.67
N ASP A 77 13.10 -16.04 -5.30
CA ASP A 77 12.81 -14.66 -4.92
C ASP A 77 12.30 -13.78 -6.08
N ALA A 78 12.46 -14.23 -7.34
CA ALA A 78 12.16 -13.40 -8.52
C ALA A 78 10.69 -12.99 -8.66
N ILE A 79 9.75 -13.91 -8.37
CA ILE A 79 8.30 -13.61 -8.42
C ILE A 79 7.92 -12.66 -7.27
N GLY A 80 8.54 -12.84 -6.11
CA GLY A 80 8.38 -11.98 -4.94
C GLY A 80 8.80 -10.54 -5.22
N TRP A 81 10.03 -10.36 -5.72
CA TRP A 81 10.53 -9.04 -6.13
C TRP A 81 9.72 -8.40 -7.24
N ALA A 82 9.30 -9.18 -8.25
CA ALA A 82 8.42 -8.66 -9.31
C ALA A 82 7.10 -8.17 -8.73
N GLY A 83 6.49 -8.94 -7.82
CA GLY A 83 5.27 -8.55 -7.12
C GLY A 83 5.44 -7.26 -6.34
N PHE A 84 6.52 -7.15 -5.56
CA PHE A 84 6.86 -5.94 -4.81
C PHE A 84 7.06 -4.71 -5.69
N VAL A 85 7.82 -4.84 -6.79
CA VAL A 85 8.08 -3.72 -7.72
C VAL A 85 6.80 -3.26 -8.40
N ILE A 86 6.00 -4.20 -8.92
CA ILE A 86 4.74 -3.89 -9.61
C ILE A 86 3.77 -3.22 -8.63
N ASP A 87 3.60 -3.78 -7.44
CA ASP A 87 2.69 -3.27 -6.43
C ASP A 87 3.11 -1.89 -5.91
N SER A 88 4.40 -1.67 -5.67
CA SER A 88 4.94 -0.35 -5.31
C SER A 88 4.65 0.69 -6.40
N ALA A 89 4.82 0.31 -7.68
CA ALA A 89 4.53 1.18 -8.81
C ALA A 89 3.03 1.47 -8.95
N ILE A 90 2.17 0.47 -8.71
CA ILE A 90 0.71 0.64 -8.73
C ILE A 90 0.27 1.58 -7.61
N ASN A 91 0.75 1.36 -6.39
CA ASN A 91 0.42 2.18 -5.24
C ASN A 91 0.91 3.63 -5.41
N MET A 92 2.13 3.80 -5.93
CA MET A 92 2.67 5.10 -6.31
C MET A 92 1.79 5.76 -7.38
N GLY A 93 1.47 5.06 -8.47
CA GLY A 93 0.66 5.60 -9.57
C GLY A 93 -0.75 6.02 -9.12
N GLY A 94 -1.38 5.22 -8.27
CA GLY A 94 -2.71 5.52 -7.72
C GLY A 94 -2.72 6.71 -6.77
N ILE A 95 -1.68 6.89 -5.95
CA ILE A 95 -1.63 7.98 -4.95
C ILE A 95 -1.05 9.28 -5.50
N LEU A 96 -0.22 9.22 -6.54
CA LEU A 96 0.54 10.36 -7.10
C LEU A 96 -0.31 11.62 -7.34
N PRO A 97 -1.52 11.55 -7.96
CA PRO A 97 -2.33 12.75 -8.18
C PRO A 97 -2.71 13.50 -6.89
N LYS A 98 -2.77 12.79 -5.76
CA LYS A 98 -3.09 13.36 -4.44
C LYS A 98 -1.85 13.91 -3.74
N MET A 99 -0.65 13.44 -4.09
CA MET A 99 0.59 13.83 -3.43
C MET A 99 1.04 15.24 -3.74
N PHE A 100 0.65 15.82 -4.88
CA PHE A 100 0.92 17.23 -5.18
C PHE A 100 0.20 18.19 -4.22
N ARG A 101 -0.98 17.80 -3.71
CA ARG A 101 -1.70 18.57 -2.69
C ARG A 101 -1.06 18.40 -1.31
N LEU A 102 -0.57 17.20 -1.01
CA LEU A 102 0.15 16.93 0.23
C LEU A 102 1.51 17.64 0.28
N ALA A 103 2.23 17.68 -0.84
CA ALA A 103 3.49 18.43 -0.96
C ALA A 103 3.31 19.94 -0.75
N ALA A 104 2.14 20.48 -1.15
CA ALA A 104 1.76 21.86 -0.90
C ALA A 104 1.18 22.11 0.53
N TRP A 105 1.01 21.07 1.35
CA TRP A 105 0.47 21.22 2.70
C TRP A 105 1.47 21.98 3.59
N PRO A 106 1.07 23.04 4.33
CA PRO A 106 2.02 23.92 5.01
C PRO A 106 3.06 23.24 5.91
N PRO A 107 2.73 22.20 6.70
CA PRO A 107 3.73 21.48 7.48
C PRO A 107 4.80 20.79 6.63
N ILE A 108 4.40 20.18 5.51
CA ILE A 108 5.31 19.46 4.61
C ILE A 108 6.15 20.45 3.81
N ALA A 109 5.53 21.54 3.32
CA ALA A 109 6.22 22.63 2.65
C ALA A 109 7.25 23.31 3.57
N ALA A 110 6.93 23.50 4.86
CA ALA A 110 7.87 24.05 5.84
C ALA A 110 9.07 23.13 6.07
N LEU A 111 8.86 21.82 6.17
CA LEU A 111 9.95 20.84 6.25
C LEU A 111 10.82 20.84 4.98
N ALA A 112 10.19 20.95 3.81
CA ALA A 112 10.89 21.05 2.53
C ALA A 112 11.74 22.32 2.43
N ALA A 113 11.25 23.45 2.96
CA ALA A 113 11.98 24.72 3.00
C ALA A 113 13.24 24.67 3.88
N ILE A 114 13.26 23.85 4.95
CA ILE A 114 14.48 23.60 5.75
C ILE A 114 15.58 22.97 4.88
N GLY A 115 15.20 22.12 3.93
CA GLY A 115 16.11 21.50 2.95
C GLY A 115 16.31 22.33 1.69
N GLU A 116 16.03 23.64 1.72
CA GLU A 116 16.13 24.57 0.58
C GLU A 116 15.23 24.19 -0.63
N PHE A 117 14.20 23.38 -0.41
CA PHE A 117 13.26 22.95 -1.43
C PHE A 117 12.04 23.88 -1.47
N ASP A 118 12.05 24.84 -2.40
CA ASP A 118 10.96 25.82 -2.55
C ASP A 118 9.74 25.23 -3.28
N THR A 119 8.81 24.66 -2.53
CA THR A 119 7.57 24.04 -3.05
C THR A 119 6.60 25.03 -3.70
N THR A 120 6.84 26.35 -3.62
CA THR A 120 6.04 27.34 -4.36
C THR A 120 6.37 27.33 -5.86
N LYS A 121 7.53 26.77 -6.25
CA LYS A 121 7.90 26.52 -7.64
C LYS A 121 7.26 25.22 -8.13
N GLY A 122 6.62 25.26 -9.31
CA GLY A 122 5.93 24.10 -9.90
C GLY A 122 6.80 22.84 -10.01
N ALA A 123 8.08 23.00 -10.36
CA ALA A 123 9.03 21.89 -10.47
C ALA A 123 9.31 21.23 -9.10
N ALA A 124 9.58 22.01 -8.06
CA ALA A 124 9.87 21.50 -6.73
C ALA A 124 8.66 20.81 -6.09
N ASN A 125 7.45 21.37 -6.25
CA ASN A 125 6.23 20.70 -5.80
C ASN A 125 6.00 19.35 -6.50
N THR A 126 6.30 19.30 -7.80
CA THR A 126 6.19 18.07 -8.60
C THR A 126 7.18 17.01 -8.10
N THR A 127 8.44 17.39 -7.88
CA THR A 127 9.47 16.49 -7.36
C THR A 127 9.12 15.98 -5.97
N LEU A 128 8.68 16.86 -5.05
CA LEU A 128 8.29 16.45 -3.70
C LEU A 128 7.06 15.53 -3.71
N GLY A 129 6.05 15.84 -4.53
CA GLY A 129 4.88 14.98 -4.71
C GLY A 129 5.24 13.59 -5.23
N PHE A 130 6.19 13.51 -6.18
CA PHE A 130 6.71 12.25 -6.68
C PHE A 130 7.45 11.45 -5.61
N ILE A 131 8.33 12.08 -4.84
CA ILE A 131 9.07 11.43 -3.74
C ILE A 131 8.10 10.85 -2.70
N LEU A 132 7.09 11.63 -2.30
CA LEU A 132 6.06 11.19 -1.36
C LEU A 132 5.26 10.00 -1.90
N ALA A 133 4.87 10.04 -3.18
CA ALA A 133 4.15 8.95 -3.83
C ALA A 133 4.98 7.67 -3.87
N LEU A 134 6.27 7.77 -4.22
CA LEU A 134 7.18 6.64 -4.26
C LEU A 134 7.38 6.02 -2.88
N ALA A 135 7.65 6.85 -1.86
CA ALA A 135 7.85 6.38 -0.49
C ALA A 135 6.61 5.69 0.07
N LEU A 136 5.43 6.27 -0.13
CA LEU A 136 4.16 5.66 0.30
C LEU A 136 3.81 4.41 -0.52
N GLY A 137 4.11 4.41 -1.82
CA GLY A 137 3.90 3.23 -2.67
C GLY A 137 4.69 2.02 -2.19
N ILE A 138 5.98 2.22 -1.87
CA ILE A 138 6.85 1.19 -1.28
C ILE A 138 6.33 0.77 0.10
N LEU A 139 5.96 1.73 0.95
CA LEU A 139 5.45 1.44 2.29
C LEU A 139 4.19 0.58 2.24
N LEU A 140 3.21 0.93 1.40
CA LEU A 140 1.98 0.18 1.21
C LEU A 140 2.23 -1.22 0.61
N SER A 141 3.34 -1.40 -0.10
CA SER A 141 3.72 -2.71 -0.61
C SER A 141 4.23 -3.66 0.47
N VAL A 142 4.98 -3.14 1.45
CA VAL A 142 5.66 -3.95 2.46
C VAL A 142 4.87 -4.06 3.77
N ALA A 143 4.36 -2.93 4.26
CA ALA A 143 3.81 -2.84 5.61
C ALA A 143 2.62 -3.77 5.90
N PRO A 144 1.63 -3.96 5.00
CA PRO A 144 0.53 -4.90 5.25
C PRO A 144 1.04 -6.32 5.49
N ILE A 145 1.97 -6.80 4.65
CA ILE A 145 2.52 -8.16 4.76
C ILE A 145 3.34 -8.33 6.04
N ARG A 146 4.15 -7.33 6.42
CA ARG A 146 4.92 -7.40 7.66
C ARG A 146 4.05 -7.42 8.89
N LEU A 147 2.97 -6.64 8.91
CA LEU A 147 2.00 -6.66 10.01
C LEU A 147 1.23 -7.98 10.07
N ASP A 148 0.88 -8.58 8.92
CA ASP A 148 0.31 -9.94 8.89
C ASP A 148 1.26 -10.97 9.50
N GLN A 149 2.55 -10.94 9.15
CA GLN A 149 3.55 -11.86 9.72
C GLN A 149 3.72 -11.68 11.23
N MET A 150 3.72 -10.43 11.72
CA MET A 150 3.77 -10.15 13.16
C MET A 150 2.50 -10.65 13.85
N ALA A 151 1.34 -10.52 13.21
CA ALA A 151 0.08 -11.02 13.74
C ALA A 151 -0.03 -12.55 13.77
N GLU A 152 0.70 -13.25 12.89
CA GLU A 152 0.79 -14.72 12.86
C GLU A 152 1.80 -15.28 13.89
N ALA A 153 2.73 -14.44 14.38
CA ALA A 153 3.75 -14.81 15.35
C ALA A 153 3.35 -14.62 16.83
N GLU A 154 2.24 -13.90 17.09
CA GLU A 154 1.61 -13.72 18.41
C GLU A 154 0.59 -14.82 18.74
#